data_AF-A0A3S5AT30-F1
#
_entry.id   AF-A0A3S5AT30-F1
#
_cell.length_a   1.000
_cell.length_b   1.000
_cell.length_c   1.000
_cell.angle_alpha   90.00
_cell.angle_beta   90.00
_cell.angle_gamma   90.00
#
_symmetry.space_group_name_H-M   'P 1'
#
loop_
_entity.id
_entity.type
_entity.pdbx_description
1 polymer ?
#
loop_
_entity_poly.entity_id
_entity_poly.type
_entity_poly.pdbx_seq_one_letter_code
_entity_poly.pdbx_strand_id
1 'polypeptide(L)' 'MEALASYPLPDGSTLEIGPARFRAPELLFRPDLIGEECFGIHQVSKLFS' A
#
# COMPACT_ATOMS: atom_id res chain seq x y z
N MET A 1 12.35 -6.02 14.48
CA MET A 1 11.12 -5.57 15.15
C MET A 1 10.29 -4.85 14.09
N GLU A 2 9.17 -5.40 13.67
CA GLU A 2 8.31 -4.70 12.69
C GLU A 2 7.80 -3.41 13.36
N ALA A 3 8.01 -2.26 12.72
CA ALA A 3 7.62 -0.97 13.26
C ALA A 3 6.10 -0.80 13.15
N LEU A 4 5.38 -1.12 14.22
CA LEU A 4 3.96 -0.82 14.39
C LEU A 4 3.76 0.69 14.60
N ALA A 5 2.69 1.24 14.03
CA ALA A 5 2.27 2.60 14.25
C ALA A 5 0.85 2.63 14.84
N SER A 6 0.69 3.36 15.93
CA SER A 6 -0.58 3.51 16.62
C SER A 6 -1.47 4.54 15.92
N TYR A 7 -2.72 4.19 15.64
CA TYR A 7 -3.70 5.06 14.97
C TYR A 7 -5.00 5.15 15.79
N PRO A 8 -5.35 6.33 16.35
CA PRO A 8 -6.57 6.50 17.12
C PRO A 8 -7.80 6.53 16.22
N LEU A 9 -8.86 5.85 16.65
CA LEU A 9 -10.16 5.84 15.98
C LEU A 9 -11.12 6.85 16.61
N PRO A 10 -12.16 7.30 15.87
CA PRO A 10 -13.11 8.30 16.39
C PRO A 10 -13.91 7.86 17.61
N ASP A 11 -14.01 6.56 17.86
CA ASP A 11 -14.67 5.98 19.04
C ASP A 11 -13.77 5.96 20.30
N GLY A 12 -12.53 6.45 20.18
CA GLY A 12 -11.54 6.47 21.26
C GLY A 12 -10.69 5.20 21.36
N SER A 13 -10.96 4.18 20.55
CA SER A 13 -10.10 2.99 20.45
C SER A 13 -8.84 3.29 19.62
N THR A 14 -7.88 2.35 19.56
CA THR A 14 -6.62 2.52 18.84
C THR A 14 -6.25 1.25 18.10
N LEU A 15 -5.79 1.41 16.85
CA LEU A 15 -5.35 0.32 15.98
C LEU A 15 -3.84 0.37 15.78
N GLU A 16 -3.17 -0.77 15.87
CA GLU A 16 -1.76 -0.90 15.49
C GLU A 16 -1.64 -1.25 14.01
N ILE A 17 -1.11 -0.32 13.21
CA ILE A 17 -0.88 -0.50 11.78
C ILE A 17 0.56 -0.96 11.56
N GLY A 18 0.72 -2.23 11.19
CA GLY A 18 2.01 -2.84 10.89
C GLY A 18 2.36 -2.84 9.40
N PRO A 19 2.63 -4.02 8.79
CA PRO A 19 3.12 -4.13 7.42
C PRO A 19 2.25 -3.50 6.32
N ALA A 20 0.95 -3.31 6.59
CA ALA A 20 0.03 -2.67 5.66
C ALA A 20 0.52 -1.28 5.19
N ARG A 21 1.30 -0.57 6.02
CA ARG A 21 1.87 0.75 5.71
C ARG A 21 2.75 0.77 4.46
N PHE A 22 3.39 -0.34 4.14
CA PHE A 22 4.23 -0.47 2.93
C PHE A 22 3.65 -1.43 1.91
N ARG A 23 2.89 -2.46 2.33
CA ARG A 23 2.24 -3.38 1.38
C ARG A 23 1.11 -2.71 0.59
N ALA A 24 0.33 -1.83 1.21
CA ALA A 24 -0.76 -1.15 0.52
C ALA A 24 -0.28 -0.22 -0.61
N PRO A 25 0.69 0.71 -0.39
CA PRO A 25 1.18 1.55 -1.49
C PRO A 25 1.97 0.79 -2.56
N GLU A 26 2.54 -0.38 -2.26
CA GLU A 26 3.23 -1.23 -3.24
C GLU A 26 2.32 -1.67 -4.40
N LEU A 27 1.00 -1.77 -4.15
CA LEU A 27 0.02 -2.14 -5.19
C LEU A 27 -0.02 -1.15 -6.36
N LEU A 28 0.41 0.11 -6.16
CA LEU A 28 0.55 1.08 -7.25
C LEU A 28 1.67 0.70 -8.24
N PHE A 29 2.63 -0.09 -7.79
CA PHE A 29 3.79 -0.52 -8.56
C PHE A 29 3.72 -1.99 -8.96
N ARG A 30 3.08 -2.82 -8.13
CA ARG A 30 2.95 -4.28 -8.29
C ARG A 30 1.49 -4.72 -8.11
N PRO A 31 0.59 -4.36 -9.04
CA PRO A 31 -0.81 -4.77 -8.99
C PRO A 31 -1.00 -6.31 -9.07
N ASP A 32 -0.01 -7.03 -9.61
CA ASP A 32 0.02 -8.49 -9.65
C ASP A 32 -0.04 -9.15 -8.26
N LEU A 33 0.36 -8.44 -7.20
CA LEU A 33 0.28 -8.93 -5.82
C LEU A 33 -1.16 -9.20 -5.34
N ILE A 34 -2.17 -8.61 -6.00
CA ILE A 34 -3.60 -8.86 -5.76
C ILE A 34 -4.29 -9.54 -6.94
N GLY A 35 -3.54 -9.99 -7.95
CA GLY A 35 -4.09 -10.66 -9.14
C GLY A 35 -4.66 -9.71 -10.18
N GLU A 36 -4.34 -8.41 -10.12
CA GLU A 36 -4.77 -7.44 -11.13
C GLU A 36 -3.79 -7.40 -12.31
N GLU A 37 -4.31 -7.46 -13.53
CA GLU A 37 -3.52 -7.49 -14.77
C GLU A 37 -3.27 -6.08 -15.37
N CYS A 38 -3.29 -5.04 -14.53
CA CYS A 38 -2.99 -3.68 -14.96
C CYS A 38 -1.48 -3.35 -14.82
N PHE A 39 -1.02 -2.29 -15.50
CA PHE A 39 0.35 -1.83 -15.37
C PHE A 39 0.55 -1.00 -14.10
N GLY A 40 1.71 -1.16 -13.46
CA GLY A 40 2.11 -0.27 -12.38
C GLY A 40 2.40 1.14 -12.89
N ILE A 41 2.24 2.16 -12.04
CA ILE A 41 2.37 3.59 -12.44
C ILE A 41 3.73 3.92 -13.08
N HIS A 42 4.79 3.22 -12.66
CA HIS A 42 6.13 3.37 -13.18
C HIS A 42 6.30 2.85 -14.62
N GLN A 43 5.42 1.95 -15.07
CA GLN A 43 5.37 1.44 -16.44
C GLN A 43 4.51 2.35 -17.31
N VAL A 44 3.37 2.81 -16.80
CA VAL A 44 2.47 3.75 -17.49
C VAL A 44 3.22 5.02 -17.90
N SER A 45 4.09 5.57 -17.05
CA SER A 45 4.90 6.74 -17.40
C SER A 45 5.85 6.51 -18.58
N LYS A 46 6.30 5.27 -18.82
CA LYS A 46 7.18 4.93 -19.96
C LYS A 46 6.43 4.71 -21.27
N LEU A 47 5.11 4.56 -21.22
CA LEU A 47 4.28 4.39 -22.42
C LEU A 47 3.99 5.71 -23.14
N PHE A 48 4.20 6.85 -22.48
CA PHE A 48 3.95 8.18 -23.04
C PHE A 48 5.22 8.96 -23.41
N SER A 49 6.38 8.29 -23.40
CA SER A 49 7.70 8.80 -23.81
C SER A 49 8.19 8.10 -25.05
#